data_AF-A0A934GVF5-F1
#
_entry.id   AF-A0A934GVF5-F1
#
_cell.length_a   1.000
_cell.length_b   1.000
_cell.length_c   1.000
_cell.angle_alpha   90.00
_cell.angle_beta   90.00
_cell.angle_gamma   90.00
#
_symmetry.space_group_name_H-M   'P 1'
#
loop_
_entity.id
_entity.type
_entity.pdbx_description
1 polymer ?
#
loop_
_entity_poly.entity_id
_entity_poly.type
_entity_poly.pdbx_seq_one_letter_code
_entity_poly.pdbx_strand_id
1 'polypeptide(L)'
;MSQSQPLLVTGAHRTGTTWVGKMLAAGGFAYVSEPLNVLHRPGVMGAPVGHWYQYITRENEAEFLPAFQKTLALRYGLFAEIKSLRSRRDLLRMGRDLGIFLRGRVTRQPALLKDPFAVFSLPWFVERLDCRVVVTIRHPAGFASSLKKLNWPFDFKDLLDQPLLMRDHLEPFRADMERVAADNIIGQAALLWRMVYRVVHADMERTPSINILRHEDLSLDPVAGYARVFESLGLAYTAKVQETIRNSSSSENPAELSSRKTHSVKLDSRANLENWKKRLSPDEIARVRALTEDVASLFYADVKWD
;
A
#
# COMPACT_ATOMS: atom_id res chain seq x y z
N MET A 1 2.75 9.97 23.09
CA MET A 1 2.59 8.89 22.08
C MET A 1 3.86 8.05 22.07
N SER A 2 3.75 6.72 22.12
CA SER A 2 4.91 5.83 22.27
C SER A 2 5.53 5.49 20.91
N GLN A 3 6.85 5.63 20.76
CA GLN A 3 7.61 5.16 19.59
C GLN A 3 7.52 3.63 19.39
N SER A 4 6.91 2.88 20.31
CA SER A 4 6.78 1.41 20.23
C SER A 4 5.56 0.92 19.45
N GLN A 5 4.62 1.79 19.08
CA GLN A 5 3.39 1.38 18.41
C GLN A 5 3.64 0.98 16.95
N PRO A 6 3.10 -0.16 16.48
CA PRO A 6 3.26 -0.59 15.09
C PRO A 6 2.62 0.40 14.11
N LEU A 7 3.11 0.38 12.87
CA LEU A 7 2.67 1.26 11.82
C LEU A 7 2.23 0.46 10.60
N LEU A 8 1.02 0.71 10.10
CA LEU A 8 0.54 0.22 8.82
C LEU A 8 0.67 1.32 7.78
N VAL A 9 1.35 1.03 6.67
CA VAL A 9 1.38 1.85 5.47
C VAL A 9 0.64 1.10 4.36
N THR A 10 -0.52 1.60 3.98
CA THR A 10 -1.44 0.97 3.04
C THR A 10 -2.01 1.99 2.03
N GLY A 11 -3.01 1.59 1.25
CA GLY A 11 -3.51 2.29 0.07
C GLY A 11 -3.59 1.34 -1.11
N ALA A 12 -4.20 1.73 -2.23
CA ALA A 12 -4.19 0.86 -3.40
C ALA A 12 -2.75 0.55 -3.84
N HIS A 13 -2.52 -0.60 -4.47
CA HIS A 13 -1.19 -0.89 -5.05
C HIS A 13 -0.79 0.24 -6.03
N ARG A 14 0.51 0.42 -6.31
CA ARG A 14 1.02 1.48 -7.21
C ARG A 14 0.70 2.95 -6.82
N THR A 15 0.24 3.21 -5.60
CA THR A 15 0.02 4.58 -5.08
C THR A 15 1.15 5.13 -4.22
N GLY A 16 2.31 4.49 -4.26
CA GLY A 16 3.50 4.96 -3.54
C GLY A 16 3.72 4.33 -2.16
N THR A 17 2.85 3.40 -1.73
CA THR A 17 2.98 2.66 -0.45
C THR A 17 4.41 2.14 -0.17
N THR A 18 5.11 1.62 -1.18
CA THR A 18 6.51 1.13 -1.01
C THR A 18 7.50 2.26 -0.75
N TRP A 19 7.34 3.42 -1.39
CA TRP A 19 8.21 4.58 -1.17
C TRP A 19 8.01 5.13 0.24
N VAL A 20 6.75 5.44 0.59
CA VAL A 20 6.37 5.92 1.91
C VAL A 20 6.81 4.94 3.01
N GLY A 21 6.51 3.66 2.85
CA GLY A 21 6.88 2.64 3.85
C GLY A 21 8.40 2.53 4.06
N LYS A 22 9.21 2.67 3.00
CA LYS A 22 10.67 2.67 3.13
C LYS A 22 11.21 3.96 3.77
N MET A 23 10.63 5.12 3.47
CA MET A 23 11.04 6.39 4.08
C MET A 23 10.71 6.39 5.58
N LEU A 24 9.52 5.94 5.97
CA LEU A 24 9.13 5.80 7.36
C LEU A 24 9.96 4.72 8.09
N ALA A 25 10.29 3.61 7.43
CA ALA A 25 11.17 2.60 8.01
C ALA A 25 12.59 3.11 8.30
N ALA A 26 13.09 4.07 7.51
CA ALA A 26 14.37 4.73 7.79
C ALA A 26 14.36 5.48 9.15
N GLY A 27 13.17 5.81 9.66
CA GLY A 27 12.92 6.39 10.98
C GLY A 27 13.05 5.40 12.15
N GLY A 28 13.41 4.14 11.91
CA GLY A 28 13.69 3.16 12.96
C GLY A 28 12.69 2.02 13.10
N PHE A 29 11.92 1.69 12.05
CA PHE A 29 11.00 0.56 12.06
C PHE A 29 11.60 -0.70 11.40
N ALA A 30 11.16 -1.86 11.86
CA ALA A 30 11.36 -3.11 11.16
C ALA A 30 10.35 -3.23 10.01
N TYR A 31 10.83 -3.06 8.77
CA TYR A 31 9.99 -3.07 7.57
C TYR A 31 9.53 -4.49 7.20
N VAL A 32 8.25 -4.78 7.39
CA VAL A 32 7.61 -6.04 6.98
C VAL A 32 6.85 -5.79 5.69
N SER A 33 7.20 -6.53 4.63
CA SER A 33 6.65 -6.34 3.30
C SER A 33 5.45 -7.25 3.05
N GLU A 34 4.30 -6.63 2.81
CA GLU A 34 3.05 -7.19 2.26
C GLU A 34 2.63 -8.55 2.85
N PRO A 35 2.36 -8.65 4.18
CA PRO A 35 1.82 -9.86 4.81
C PRO A 35 0.57 -10.46 4.13
N LEU A 36 -0.32 -9.62 3.59
CA LEU A 36 -1.57 -9.98 2.89
C LEU A 36 -1.40 -10.09 1.37
N ASN A 37 -0.16 -10.21 0.88
CA ASN A 37 0.06 -10.65 -0.49
C ASN A 37 -0.35 -12.13 -0.60
N VAL A 38 -1.13 -12.54 -1.62
CA VAL A 38 -1.49 -13.97 -1.79
C VAL A 38 -0.26 -14.85 -2.03
N LEU A 39 0.85 -14.25 -2.46
CA LEU A 39 2.15 -14.89 -2.65
C LEU A 39 3.12 -14.64 -1.48
N HIS A 40 2.60 -14.23 -0.31
CA HIS A 40 3.41 -14.02 0.88
C HIS A 40 4.14 -15.30 1.31
N ARG A 41 5.19 -15.11 2.11
CA ARG A 41 6.01 -16.20 2.63
C ARG A 41 5.45 -16.64 3.99
N PRO A 42 5.26 -17.95 4.25
CA PRO A 42 4.72 -18.47 5.51
C PRO A 42 5.54 -18.05 6.75
N GLY A 43 6.84 -17.75 6.57
CA GLY A 43 7.67 -17.21 7.65
C GLY A 43 7.32 -15.77 8.06
N VAL A 44 6.77 -14.97 7.15
CA VAL A 44 6.38 -13.57 7.39
C VAL A 44 4.96 -13.47 7.92
N MET A 45 4.04 -14.22 7.31
CA MET A 45 2.63 -14.27 7.67
C MET A 45 2.18 -15.73 7.65
N GLY A 46 1.62 -16.18 8.77
CA GLY A 46 1.27 -17.59 8.96
C GLY A 46 -0.19 -17.94 8.69
N ALA A 47 -1.05 -16.95 8.41
CA ALA A 47 -2.45 -17.19 8.07
C ALA A 47 -2.60 -17.40 6.56
N PRO A 48 -3.58 -18.22 6.13
CA PRO A 48 -3.88 -18.36 4.71
C PRO A 48 -4.46 -17.05 4.17
N VAL A 49 -3.88 -16.54 3.09
CA VAL A 49 -4.39 -15.37 2.36
C VAL A 49 -4.85 -15.86 0.99
N GLY A 50 -6.17 -16.01 0.83
CA GLY A 50 -6.76 -16.62 -0.36
C GLY A 50 -7.06 -15.63 -1.49
N HIS A 51 -7.23 -14.36 -1.15
CA HIS A 51 -7.68 -13.32 -2.10
C HIS A 51 -6.77 -12.10 -2.06
N TRP A 52 -6.56 -11.46 -3.21
CA TRP A 52 -6.04 -10.10 -3.23
C TRP A 52 -7.01 -9.19 -2.49
N TYR A 53 -6.48 -8.25 -1.70
CA TYR A 53 -7.30 -7.41 -0.82
C TYR A 53 -8.16 -8.21 0.17
N GLN A 54 -7.57 -9.23 0.80
CA GLN A 54 -8.23 -10.01 1.86
C GLN A 54 -8.81 -9.10 2.94
N TYR A 55 -10.13 -9.13 3.08
CA TYR A 55 -10.88 -8.38 4.08
C TYR A 55 -10.94 -9.15 5.39
N ILE A 56 -10.62 -8.44 6.47
CA ILE A 56 -10.53 -9.00 7.82
C ILE A 56 -11.38 -8.14 8.75
N THR A 57 -12.29 -8.80 9.47
CA THR A 57 -13.13 -8.23 10.51
C THR A 57 -13.10 -9.13 11.73
N ARG A 58 -13.80 -8.72 12.81
CA ARG A 58 -13.95 -9.58 13.99
C ARG A 58 -14.64 -10.91 13.69
N GLU A 59 -15.42 -10.99 12.62
CA GLU A 59 -16.17 -12.21 12.25
C GLU A 59 -15.26 -13.30 11.64
N ASN A 60 -14.13 -12.92 11.03
CA ASN A 60 -13.19 -13.86 10.40
C ASN A 60 -11.76 -13.77 10.95
N GLU A 61 -11.52 -13.05 12.05
CA GLU A 61 -10.16 -12.78 12.57
C GLU A 61 -9.44 -13.99 13.19
N ALA A 62 -10.12 -15.12 13.40
CA ALA A 62 -9.61 -16.25 14.19
C ALA A 62 -8.23 -16.74 13.74
N GLU A 63 -7.99 -16.79 12.43
CA GLU A 63 -6.68 -17.21 11.87
C GLU A 63 -5.72 -16.02 11.70
N PHE A 64 -6.24 -14.82 11.45
CA PHE A 64 -5.43 -13.64 11.14
C PHE A 64 -4.86 -12.95 12.38
N LEU A 65 -5.65 -12.78 13.44
CA LEU A 65 -5.23 -12.09 14.66
C LEU A 65 -3.96 -12.71 15.28
N PRO A 66 -3.89 -14.03 15.57
CA PRO A 66 -2.68 -14.63 16.14
C PRO A 66 -1.49 -14.58 15.17
N ALA A 67 -1.73 -14.63 13.85
CA ALA A 67 -0.68 -14.51 12.84
C ALA A 67 -0.09 -13.10 12.82
N PHE A 68 -0.94 -12.06 12.79
CA PHE A 68 -0.49 -10.67 12.86
C PHE A 68 0.19 -10.32 14.18
N GLN A 69 -0.31 -10.80 15.32
CA GLN A 69 0.37 -10.62 16.61
C GLN A 69 1.79 -11.19 16.59
N LYS A 70 2.00 -12.36 15.96
CA LYS A 70 3.34 -12.92 15.74
C LYS A 70 4.17 -12.03 14.82
N THR A 71 3.64 -11.60 13.68
CA THR A 71 4.33 -10.74 12.71
C THR A 71 4.72 -9.40 13.31
N LEU A 72 3.83 -8.73 14.05
CA LEU A 72 4.06 -7.46 14.73
C LEU A 72 5.07 -7.60 15.88
N ALA A 73 5.06 -8.72 16.59
CA ALA A 73 6.11 -9.07 17.55
C ALA A 73 7.42 -9.50 16.89
N LEU A 74 7.52 -9.46 15.55
CA LEU A 74 8.65 -9.90 14.75
C LEU A 74 9.03 -11.38 14.98
N ARG A 75 8.03 -12.25 15.20
CA ARG A 75 8.17 -13.74 15.35
C ARG A 75 8.17 -14.37 13.97
N TYR A 76 9.36 -14.51 13.38
CA TYR A 76 9.51 -15.19 12.10
C TYR A 76 9.17 -16.68 12.21
N GLY A 77 8.30 -17.16 11.34
CA GLY A 77 7.85 -18.55 11.26
C GLY A 77 8.87 -19.47 10.58
N LEU A 78 10.06 -19.64 11.17
CA LEU A 78 11.17 -20.36 10.53
C LEU A 78 10.79 -21.76 10.03
N PHE A 79 10.10 -22.56 10.86
CA PHE A 79 9.69 -23.91 10.48
C PHE A 79 8.69 -23.94 9.32
N ALA A 80 7.73 -23.01 9.29
CA ALA A 80 6.77 -22.89 8.21
C ALA A 80 7.47 -22.48 6.91
N GLU A 81 8.42 -21.55 7.01
CA GLU A 81 9.22 -21.11 5.88
C GLU A 81 10.06 -22.24 5.28
N ILE A 82 10.81 -22.98 6.11
CA ILE A 82 11.70 -24.05 5.66
C ILE A 82 10.91 -25.11 4.88
N LYS A 83 9.71 -25.46 5.34
CA LYS A 83 8.81 -26.41 4.64
C LYS A 83 8.33 -25.90 3.28
N SER A 84 8.34 -24.58 3.06
CA SER A 84 7.88 -23.95 1.82
C SER A 84 9.00 -23.71 0.79
N LEU A 85 10.28 -23.95 1.14
CA LEU A 85 11.42 -23.66 0.27
C LEU A 85 11.43 -24.60 -0.95
N ARG A 86 11.50 -24.01 -2.15
CA ARG A 86 11.58 -24.77 -3.42
C ARG A 86 12.82 -24.43 -4.25
N SER A 87 13.56 -23.38 -3.89
CA SER A 87 14.70 -22.91 -4.67
C SER A 87 15.75 -22.17 -3.84
N ARG A 88 16.96 -22.01 -4.39
CA ARG A 88 18.02 -21.16 -3.81
C ARG A 88 17.58 -19.71 -3.64
N ARG A 89 16.72 -19.21 -4.54
CA ARG A 89 16.16 -17.86 -4.45
C ARG A 89 15.25 -17.72 -3.22
N ASP A 90 14.49 -18.75 -2.89
CA ASP A 90 13.64 -18.76 -1.69
C ASP A 90 14.49 -18.76 -0.43
N LEU A 91 15.60 -19.51 -0.41
CA LEU A 91 16.53 -19.50 0.71
C LEU A 91 17.14 -18.11 0.96
N LEU A 92 17.55 -17.41 -0.10
CA LEU A 92 18.08 -16.04 0.00
C LEU A 92 17.01 -15.05 0.50
N ARG A 93 15.76 -15.20 0.05
CA ARG A 93 14.63 -14.39 0.51
C ARG A 93 14.32 -14.66 1.99
N MET A 94 14.27 -15.91 2.40
CA MET A 94 14.15 -16.29 3.81
C MET A 94 15.26 -15.66 4.64
N GLY A 95 16.52 -15.75 4.22
CA GLY A 95 17.65 -15.16 4.94
C GLY A 95 17.51 -13.64 5.11
N ARG A 96 17.05 -12.95 4.06
CA ARG A 96 16.73 -11.51 4.13
C ARG A 96 15.62 -11.23 5.15
N ASP A 97 14.50 -11.93 5.06
CA ASP A 97 13.32 -11.67 5.89
C ASP A 97 13.58 -12.04 7.37
N LEU A 98 14.21 -13.19 7.61
CA LEU A 98 14.70 -13.58 8.92
C LEU A 98 15.66 -12.53 9.50
N GLY A 99 16.58 -12.00 8.68
CA GLY A 99 17.50 -10.94 9.09
C GLY A 99 16.79 -9.66 9.52
N ILE A 100 15.73 -9.26 8.83
CA ILE A 100 14.89 -8.10 9.19
C ILE A 100 14.21 -8.34 10.54
N PHE A 101 13.57 -9.51 10.71
CA PHE A 101 12.82 -9.85 11.92
C PHE A 101 13.76 -9.97 13.15
N LEU A 102 14.88 -10.66 12.99
CA LEU A 102 15.89 -10.80 14.05
C LEU A 102 16.51 -9.46 14.43
N ARG A 103 16.91 -8.64 13.43
CA ARG A 103 17.45 -7.31 13.70
C ARG A 103 16.46 -6.46 14.46
N GLY A 104 15.22 -6.34 13.96
CA GLY A 104 14.18 -5.53 14.59
C GLY A 104 13.88 -5.98 16.01
N ARG A 105 13.91 -7.28 16.29
CA ARG A 105 13.85 -7.80 17.66
C ARG A 105 14.98 -7.34 18.56
N VAL A 106 16.21 -7.57 18.12
CA VAL A 106 17.41 -7.28 18.92
C VAL A 106 17.52 -5.79 19.20
N THR A 107 17.18 -4.95 18.22
CA THR A 107 17.19 -3.49 18.34
C THR A 107 15.88 -2.91 18.87
N ARG A 108 14.92 -3.76 19.26
CA ARG A 108 13.58 -3.38 19.78
C ARG A 108 12.83 -2.37 18.88
N GLN A 109 12.96 -2.54 17.57
CA GLN A 109 12.23 -1.71 16.61
C GLN A 109 10.75 -2.11 16.59
N PRO A 110 9.83 -1.13 16.55
CA PRO A 110 8.43 -1.41 16.20
C PRO A 110 8.33 -1.95 14.78
N ALA A 111 7.33 -2.79 14.52
CA ALA A 111 7.03 -3.28 13.18
C ALA A 111 6.36 -2.19 12.33
N LEU A 112 6.78 -2.07 11.07
CA LEU A 112 6.07 -1.33 10.03
C LEU A 112 5.58 -2.32 8.98
N LEU A 113 4.27 -2.51 8.91
CA LEU A 113 3.62 -3.30 7.88
C LEU A 113 3.40 -2.41 6.65
N LYS A 114 4.09 -2.69 5.54
CA LYS A 114 3.77 -2.05 4.27
C LYS A 114 2.91 -3.01 3.48
N ASP A 115 1.64 -2.71 3.28
CA ASP A 115 0.71 -3.63 2.64
C ASP A 115 -0.42 -2.91 1.91
N PRO A 116 -0.45 -2.90 0.57
CA PRO A 116 -1.55 -2.29 -0.16
C PRO A 116 -2.86 -3.09 -0.05
N PHE A 117 -2.80 -4.38 0.28
CA PHE A 117 -3.95 -5.27 0.32
C PHE A 117 -4.70 -5.19 1.65
N ALA A 118 -4.12 -4.55 2.67
CA ALA A 118 -4.75 -4.28 3.96
C ALA A 118 -5.82 -3.18 3.92
N VAL A 119 -5.99 -2.47 2.79
CA VAL A 119 -6.71 -1.18 2.75
C VAL A 119 -8.20 -1.26 3.08
N PHE A 120 -8.85 -2.41 2.91
CA PHE A 120 -10.26 -2.55 3.32
C PHE A 120 -10.42 -2.87 4.81
N SER A 121 -9.36 -3.25 5.51
CA SER A 121 -9.43 -3.70 6.90
C SER A 121 -8.93 -2.63 7.89
N LEU A 122 -8.95 -1.34 7.53
CA LEU A 122 -8.33 -0.28 8.33
C LEU A 122 -8.85 -0.24 9.78
N PRO A 123 -10.18 -0.27 10.03
CA PRO A 123 -10.68 -0.24 11.40
C PRO A 123 -10.20 -1.43 12.22
N TRP A 124 -10.11 -2.61 11.60
CA TRP A 124 -9.59 -3.82 12.25
C TRP A 124 -8.12 -3.68 12.67
N PHE A 125 -7.27 -3.13 11.80
CA PHE A 125 -5.86 -2.85 12.14
C PHE A 125 -5.70 -1.84 13.28
N VAL A 126 -6.57 -0.82 13.33
CA VAL A 126 -6.56 0.18 14.42
C VAL A 126 -7.04 -0.47 15.72
N GLU A 127 -8.21 -1.10 15.73
CA GLU A 127 -8.86 -1.58 16.95
C GLU A 127 -8.25 -2.85 17.54
N ARG A 128 -7.82 -3.78 16.68
CA ARG A 128 -7.41 -5.14 17.10
C ARG A 128 -5.90 -5.29 17.22
N LEU A 129 -5.15 -4.50 16.45
CA LEU A 129 -3.70 -4.56 16.40
C LEU A 129 -3.01 -3.29 16.89
N ASP A 130 -3.78 -2.30 17.34
CA ASP A 130 -3.28 -1.00 17.84
C ASP A 130 -2.28 -0.37 16.85
N CYS A 131 -2.56 -0.47 15.55
CA CYS A 131 -1.69 0.08 14.53
C CYS A 131 -2.00 1.57 14.30
N ARG A 132 -0.95 2.39 14.21
CA ARG A 132 -1.06 3.67 13.51
C ARG A 132 -1.22 3.40 12.04
N VAL A 133 -2.12 4.12 11.36
CA VAL A 133 -2.43 3.87 9.95
C VAL A 133 -2.07 5.09 9.12
N VAL A 134 -1.29 4.84 8.08
CA VAL A 134 -0.96 5.77 7.01
C VAL A 134 -1.47 5.18 5.70
N VAL A 135 -2.42 5.87 5.06
CA VAL A 135 -2.96 5.48 3.77
C VAL A 135 -2.40 6.41 2.71
N THR A 136 -1.76 5.85 1.69
CA THR A 136 -1.29 6.61 0.53
C THR A 136 -2.37 6.64 -0.53
N ILE A 137 -2.61 7.81 -1.11
CA ILE A 137 -3.46 8.00 -2.29
C ILE A 137 -2.63 8.59 -3.42
N ARG A 138 -2.94 8.20 -4.66
CA ARG A 138 -2.35 8.76 -5.87
C ARG A 138 -3.47 9.13 -6.82
N HIS A 139 -3.25 10.16 -7.63
CA HIS A 139 -4.16 10.61 -8.66
C HIS A 139 -4.65 9.42 -9.51
N PRO A 140 -5.97 9.29 -9.74
CA PRO A 140 -6.55 8.13 -10.43
C PRO A 140 -5.94 7.89 -11.82
N ALA A 141 -5.66 8.95 -12.58
CA ALA A 141 -4.98 8.82 -13.88
C ALA A 141 -3.53 8.31 -13.73
N GLY A 142 -2.82 8.73 -12.68
CA GLY A 142 -1.48 8.24 -12.36
C GLY A 142 -1.48 6.76 -11.98
N PHE A 143 -2.50 6.31 -11.25
CA PHE A 143 -2.70 4.91 -10.90
C PHE A 143 -3.02 4.06 -12.15
N ALA A 144 -4.04 4.43 -12.93
CA ALA A 144 -4.43 3.72 -14.15
C ALA A 144 -3.28 3.63 -15.17
N SER A 145 -2.53 4.73 -15.34
CA SER A 145 -1.34 4.76 -16.19
C SER A 145 -0.25 3.79 -15.73
N SER A 146 -0.09 3.58 -14.42
CA SER A 146 0.88 2.60 -13.92
C SER A 146 0.46 1.16 -14.20
N LEU A 147 -0.84 0.85 -14.14
CA LEU A 147 -1.33 -0.51 -14.43
C LEU A 147 -1.29 -0.80 -15.93
N LYS A 148 -1.68 0.16 -16.78
CA LYS A 148 -1.55 0.07 -18.24
C LYS A 148 -0.11 -0.23 -18.66
N LYS A 149 0.87 0.49 -18.11
CA LYS A 149 2.29 0.27 -18.43
C LYS A 149 2.76 -1.15 -18.14
N LEU A 150 2.29 -1.73 -17.03
CA LEU A 150 2.72 -3.05 -16.58
C LEU A 150 1.90 -4.18 -17.20
N ASN A 151 0.85 -3.85 -17.94
CA ASN A 151 -0.17 -4.79 -18.39
C ASN A 151 -0.68 -5.64 -17.22
N TRP A 152 -1.04 -4.97 -16.12
CA TRP A 152 -1.53 -5.61 -14.90
C TRP A 152 -3.05 -5.42 -14.81
N PRO A 153 -3.85 -6.33 -15.42
CA PRO A 153 -5.28 -6.38 -15.17
C PRO A 153 -5.54 -6.81 -13.72
N PHE A 154 -6.75 -6.55 -13.24
CA PHE A 154 -7.21 -6.99 -11.93
C PHE A 154 -8.45 -7.86 -12.09
N ASP A 155 -8.41 -9.06 -11.49
CA ASP A 155 -9.57 -9.96 -11.46
C ASP A 155 -10.46 -9.59 -10.28
N PHE A 156 -11.65 -9.05 -10.56
CA PHE A 156 -12.60 -8.66 -9.52
C PHE A 156 -13.21 -9.85 -8.78
N LYS A 157 -13.00 -11.09 -9.26
CA LYS A 157 -13.36 -12.29 -8.51
C LYS A 157 -12.69 -12.32 -7.13
N ASP A 158 -11.47 -11.80 -7.01
CA ASP A 158 -10.79 -11.64 -5.71
C ASP A 158 -11.60 -10.81 -4.71
N LEU A 159 -12.45 -9.88 -5.15
CA LEU A 159 -13.32 -9.09 -4.27
C LEU A 159 -14.73 -9.69 -4.16
N LEU A 160 -15.30 -10.13 -5.28
CA LEU A 160 -16.65 -10.69 -5.36
C LEU A 160 -16.80 -11.97 -4.52
N ASP A 161 -15.75 -12.79 -4.45
CA ASP A 161 -15.72 -14.04 -3.69
C ASP A 161 -15.52 -13.85 -2.18
N GLN A 162 -15.52 -12.60 -1.68
CA GLN A 162 -15.41 -12.28 -0.26
C GLN A 162 -16.76 -11.74 0.28
N PRO A 163 -17.66 -12.60 0.80
CA PRO A 163 -19.01 -12.18 1.22
C PRO A 163 -19.03 -11.05 2.25
N LEU A 164 -18.10 -11.04 3.21
CA LEU A 164 -18.01 -9.97 4.22
C LEU A 164 -17.60 -8.63 3.58
N LEU A 165 -16.65 -8.64 2.64
CA LEU A 165 -16.21 -7.42 1.94
C LEU A 165 -17.33 -6.85 1.08
N MET A 166 -18.06 -7.72 0.38
CA MET A 166 -19.22 -7.33 -0.40
C MET A 166 -20.30 -6.73 0.50
N ARG A 167 -20.71 -7.44 1.56
CA ARG A 167 -21.73 -6.99 2.52
C ARG A 167 -21.40 -5.62 3.11
N ASP A 168 -20.16 -5.43 3.58
CA ASP A 168 -19.79 -4.26 4.39
C ASP A 168 -19.42 -3.04 3.55
N HIS A 169 -18.91 -3.26 2.32
CA HIS A 169 -18.29 -2.19 1.54
C HIS A 169 -18.68 -2.18 0.06
N LEU A 170 -18.67 -3.33 -0.62
CA LEU A 170 -18.58 -3.37 -2.09
C LEU A 170 -19.86 -3.79 -2.83
N GLU A 171 -20.94 -4.16 -2.13
CA GLU A 171 -22.21 -4.55 -2.76
C GLU A 171 -22.74 -3.53 -3.78
N PRO A 172 -22.69 -2.20 -3.52
CA PRO A 172 -23.12 -1.21 -4.51
C PRO A 172 -22.36 -1.25 -5.84
N PHE A 173 -21.17 -1.85 -5.87
CA PHE A 173 -20.31 -1.96 -7.05
C PHE A 173 -20.37 -3.33 -7.74
N ARG A 174 -21.17 -4.29 -7.25
CA ARG A 174 -21.26 -5.65 -7.81
C ARG A 174 -21.49 -5.64 -9.32
N ALA A 175 -22.53 -4.94 -9.77
CA ALA A 175 -22.89 -4.92 -11.18
C ALA A 175 -21.81 -4.30 -12.07
N ASP A 176 -21.02 -3.36 -11.55
CA ASP A 176 -19.91 -2.75 -12.29
C ASP A 176 -18.70 -3.70 -12.37
N MET A 177 -18.41 -4.43 -11.29
CA MET A 177 -17.37 -5.46 -11.26
C MET A 177 -17.68 -6.64 -12.20
N GLU A 178 -18.95 -7.03 -12.31
CA GLU A 178 -19.37 -8.11 -13.20
C GLU A 178 -19.41 -7.69 -14.68
N ARG A 179 -19.66 -6.40 -14.94
CA ARG A 179 -19.80 -5.87 -16.32
C ARG A 179 -18.46 -5.46 -16.94
N VAL A 180 -17.48 -5.06 -16.15
CA VAL A 180 -16.20 -4.56 -16.68
C VAL A 180 -15.43 -5.68 -17.39
N ALA A 181 -15.12 -5.46 -18.67
CA ALA A 181 -14.41 -6.44 -19.48
C ALA A 181 -12.99 -6.73 -18.95
N ALA A 182 -12.55 -7.99 -19.11
CA ALA A 182 -11.25 -8.47 -18.63
C ALA A 182 -10.04 -7.78 -19.29
N ASP A 183 -10.19 -7.30 -20.53
CA ASP A 183 -9.18 -6.60 -21.31
C ASP A 183 -9.18 -5.08 -21.10
N ASN A 184 -10.17 -4.55 -20.37
CA ASN A 184 -10.33 -3.13 -20.12
C ASN A 184 -9.57 -2.65 -18.88
N ILE A 185 -8.23 -2.64 -18.96
CA ILE A 185 -7.34 -2.26 -17.86
C ILE A 185 -7.66 -0.85 -17.30
N ILE A 186 -8.03 0.09 -18.16
CA ILE A 186 -8.36 1.46 -17.73
C ILE A 186 -9.64 1.47 -16.89
N GLY A 187 -10.70 0.79 -17.34
CA GLY A 187 -11.94 0.66 -16.57
C GLY A 187 -11.73 -0.10 -15.26
N GLN A 188 -10.97 -1.20 -15.27
CA GLN A 188 -10.64 -1.95 -14.06
C GLN A 188 -9.87 -1.10 -13.06
N ALA A 189 -8.83 -0.38 -13.52
CA ALA A 189 -8.04 0.49 -12.67
C ALA A 189 -8.89 1.62 -12.06
N ALA A 190 -9.72 2.27 -12.86
CA ALA A 190 -10.61 3.33 -12.38
C ALA A 190 -11.63 2.80 -11.36
N LEU A 191 -12.27 1.66 -11.64
CA LEU A 191 -13.24 1.03 -10.74
C LEU A 191 -12.59 0.61 -9.41
N LEU A 192 -11.45 -0.08 -9.45
CA LEU A 192 -10.74 -0.49 -8.25
C LEU A 192 -10.31 0.73 -7.42
N TRP A 193 -9.78 1.77 -8.06
CA TRP A 193 -9.41 3.01 -7.40
C TRP A 193 -10.61 3.64 -6.70
N ARG A 194 -11.73 3.78 -7.41
CA ARG A 194 -12.97 4.35 -6.87
C ARG A 194 -13.44 3.60 -5.64
N MET A 195 -13.50 2.26 -5.71
CA MET A 195 -13.93 1.41 -4.60
C MET A 195 -13.02 1.55 -3.39
N VAL A 196 -11.70 1.44 -3.58
CA VAL A 196 -10.73 1.55 -2.48
C VAL A 196 -10.88 2.90 -1.77
N TYR A 197 -10.85 4.01 -2.51
CA TYR A 197 -10.82 5.33 -1.87
C TYR A 197 -12.19 5.80 -1.38
N ARG A 198 -13.28 5.25 -1.91
CA ARG A 198 -14.61 5.42 -1.31
C ARG A 198 -14.65 4.79 0.10
N VAL A 199 -14.14 3.57 0.25
CA VAL A 199 -14.07 2.90 1.55
C VAL A 199 -13.13 3.63 2.51
N VAL A 200 -11.94 4.02 2.04
CA VAL A 200 -10.98 4.80 2.84
C VAL A 200 -11.63 6.08 3.37
N HIS A 201 -12.36 6.83 2.54
CA HIS A 201 -13.07 8.04 2.99
C HIS A 201 -14.06 7.73 4.12
N ALA A 202 -14.90 6.71 3.95
CA ALA A 202 -15.88 6.32 4.96
C ALA A 202 -15.22 5.86 6.28
N ASP A 203 -14.10 5.15 6.19
CA ASP A 203 -13.34 4.71 7.37
C ASP A 203 -12.69 5.87 8.12
N MET A 204 -12.21 6.89 7.41
CA MET A 204 -11.63 8.09 8.02
C MET A 204 -12.65 8.90 8.80
N GLU A 205 -13.88 9.03 8.29
CA GLU A 205 -14.96 9.73 9.00
C GLU A 205 -15.27 9.07 10.35
N ARG A 206 -15.06 7.75 10.46
CA ARG A 206 -15.28 6.97 11.68
C ARG A 206 -14.03 6.83 12.54
N THR A 207 -12.85 6.93 11.93
CA THR A 207 -11.55 6.66 12.56
C THR A 207 -10.57 7.81 12.29
N PRO A 208 -10.67 8.92 13.04
CA PRO A 208 -9.85 10.13 12.80
C PRO A 208 -8.33 9.94 12.96
N SER A 209 -7.88 8.79 13.49
CA SER A 209 -6.46 8.45 13.61
C SER A 209 -5.81 7.97 12.31
N ILE A 210 -6.61 7.74 11.25
CA ILE A 210 -6.11 7.37 9.92
C ILE A 210 -5.49 8.61 9.25
N ASN A 211 -4.22 8.51 8.86
CA ASN A 211 -3.49 9.60 8.21
C ASN A 211 -3.45 9.37 6.69
N ILE A 212 -3.95 10.32 5.90
CA ILE A 212 -3.87 10.26 4.43
C ILE A 212 -2.67 11.03 3.93
N LEU A 213 -1.90 10.42 3.03
CA LEU A 213 -0.80 11.04 2.33
C LEU A 213 -1.02 10.98 0.83
N ARG A 214 -1.07 12.15 0.19
CA ARG A 214 -1.11 12.23 -1.27
C ARG A 214 0.29 12.03 -1.82
N HIS A 215 0.41 11.10 -2.77
CA HIS A 215 1.65 10.83 -3.48
C HIS A 215 2.17 12.09 -4.18
N GLU A 216 1.26 12.89 -4.74
CA GLU A 216 1.58 14.14 -5.44
C GLU A 216 2.29 15.14 -4.52
N ASP A 217 1.79 15.35 -3.30
CA ASP A 217 2.40 16.29 -2.34
C ASP A 217 3.81 15.88 -1.96
N LEU A 218 4.01 14.58 -1.67
CA LEU A 218 5.32 14.04 -1.33
C LEU A 218 6.28 14.08 -2.52
N SER A 219 5.78 13.85 -3.73
CA SER A 219 6.58 13.95 -4.96
C SER A 219 6.98 15.39 -5.28
N LEU A 220 6.10 16.37 -5.01
CA LEU A 220 6.37 17.78 -5.26
C LEU A 220 7.33 18.34 -4.22
N ASP A 221 7.20 18.02 -2.95
CA ASP A 221 8.07 18.56 -1.90
C ASP A 221 8.50 17.45 -0.93
N PRO A 222 9.43 16.55 -1.35
CA PRO A 222 9.73 15.35 -0.58
C PRO A 222 10.35 15.67 0.78
N VAL A 223 11.30 16.60 0.86
CA VAL A 223 12.02 16.86 2.11
C VAL A 223 11.11 17.51 3.16
N ALA A 224 10.35 18.56 2.81
CA ALA A 224 9.46 19.18 3.77
C ALA A 224 8.13 18.43 3.92
N GLY A 225 7.65 17.75 2.88
CA GLY A 225 6.52 16.83 2.94
C GLY A 225 6.74 15.71 3.96
N TYR A 226 7.84 14.96 3.86
CA TYR A 226 8.15 13.94 4.86
C TYR A 226 8.49 14.53 6.24
N ALA A 227 9.03 15.73 6.35
CA ALA A 227 9.20 16.38 7.65
C ALA A 227 7.85 16.50 8.39
N ARG A 228 6.80 16.97 7.70
CA ARG A 228 5.42 17.06 8.26
C ARG A 228 4.84 15.67 8.59
N VAL A 229 5.13 14.66 7.76
CA VAL A 229 4.70 13.27 8.05
C VAL A 229 5.37 12.73 9.31
N PHE A 230 6.68 12.94 9.47
CA PHE A 230 7.39 12.50 10.67
C PHE A 230 6.88 13.22 11.92
N GLU A 231 6.64 14.53 11.83
CA GLU A 231 6.07 15.34 12.92
C GLU A 231 4.68 14.86 13.34
N SER A 232 3.75 14.70 12.39
CA SER A 232 2.38 14.22 12.68
C SER A 232 2.35 12.81 13.30
N LEU A 233 3.32 11.97 12.96
CA LEU A 233 3.49 10.64 13.56
C LEU A 233 4.30 10.65 14.87
N GLY A 234 4.82 11.79 15.32
CA GLY A 234 5.67 11.91 16.51
C GLY A 234 7.01 11.17 16.36
N LEU A 235 7.56 11.10 15.15
CA LEU A 235 8.80 10.40 14.80
C LEU A 235 9.97 11.37 14.67
N ALA A 236 11.18 10.90 14.98
CA ALA A 236 12.40 11.70 14.85
C ALA A 236 12.81 11.89 13.39
N TYR A 237 12.88 13.14 12.93
CA TYR A 237 13.31 13.50 11.57
C TYR A 237 14.82 13.72 11.46
N THR A 238 15.59 12.64 11.65
CA THR A 238 17.06 12.68 11.73
C THR A 238 17.73 13.02 10.39
N ALA A 239 19.00 13.43 10.43
CA ALA A 239 19.81 13.69 9.22
C ALA A 239 19.88 12.46 8.29
N LYS A 240 19.94 11.24 8.85
CA LYS A 240 19.93 9.99 8.07
C LYS A 240 18.60 9.80 7.32
N VAL A 241 17.47 10.13 7.95
CA VAL A 241 16.15 10.07 7.33
C VAL A 241 16.08 11.08 6.17
N GLN A 242 16.47 12.32 6.42
CA GLN A 242 16.52 13.36 5.39
C GLN A 242 17.36 12.93 4.19
N GLU A 243 18.55 12.37 4.43
CA GLU A 243 19.45 11.90 3.38
C GLU A 243 18.87 10.72 2.60
N THR A 244 18.17 9.81 3.29
CA THR A 244 17.45 8.70 2.63
C THR A 244 16.36 9.22 1.70
N ILE A 245 15.60 10.24 2.13
CA ILE A 245 14.54 10.87 1.34
C ILE A 245 15.15 11.56 0.12
N ARG A 246 16.13 12.45 0.30
CA ARG A 246 16.81 13.16 -0.80
C ARG A 246 17.34 12.19 -1.86
N ASN A 247 18.03 11.13 -1.44
CA ASN A 247 18.56 10.13 -2.35
C ASN A 247 17.47 9.35 -3.11
N SER A 248 16.31 9.13 -2.50
CA SER A 248 15.19 8.44 -3.14
C SER A 248 14.45 9.32 -4.16
N SER A 249 14.43 10.64 -3.94
CA SER A 249 13.58 11.59 -4.68
C SER A 249 14.35 12.52 -5.63
N SER A 250 15.68 12.41 -5.67
CA SER A 250 16.58 13.28 -6.46
C SER A 250 16.18 13.37 -7.94
N SER A 251 16.35 14.55 -8.53
CA SER A 251 16.17 14.78 -9.98
C SER A 251 17.22 14.07 -10.84
N GLU A 252 18.32 13.61 -10.23
CA GLU A 252 19.34 12.79 -10.92
C GLU A 252 18.89 11.33 -11.08
N ASN A 253 17.87 10.90 -10.34
CA ASN A 253 17.30 9.57 -10.50
C ASN A 253 16.51 9.49 -11.82
N PRO A 254 16.27 8.29 -12.36
CA PRO A 254 15.44 8.16 -13.54
C PRO A 254 14.02 8.68 -13.27
N ALA A 255 13.45 9.42 -14.22
CA ALA A 255 12.04 9.86 -14.17
C ALA A 255 11.05 8.69 -14.21
N GLU A 256 11.53 7.51 -14.64
CA GLU A 256 10.72 6.31 -14.67
C GLU A 256 11.49 5.03 -14.39
N LEU A 257 10.89 4.12 -13.62
CA LEU A 257 11.44 2.80 -13.37
C LEU A 257 11.24 1.89 -14.58
N SER A 258 12.26 1.06 -14.85
CA SER A 258 12.11 -0.04 -15.79
C SER A 258 11.09 -1.06 -15.27
N SER A 259 10.41 -1.76 -16.19
CA SER A 259 9.47 -2.85 -15.87
C SER A 259 10.11 -3.99 -15.08
N ARG A 260 11.45 -4.11 -15.10
CA ARG A 260 12.21 -5.09 -14.31
C ARG A 260 12.52 -4.64 -12.88
N LYS A 261 12.33 -3.35 -12.54
CA LYS A 261 12.67 -2.76 -11.22
C LYS A 261 11.46 -2.04 -10.59
N THR A 262 10.27 -2.63 -10.69
CA THR A 262 8.98 -2.06 -10.24
C THR A 262 8.90 -1.68 -8.75
N HIS A 263 9.78 -2.22 -7.90
CA HIS A 263 9.85 -1.97 -6.45
C HIS A 263 11.03 -1.07 -6.02
N SER A 264 11.79 -0.54 -6.97
CA SER A 264 12.77 0.51 -6.70
C SER A 264 12.04 1.77 -6.23
N VAL A 265 12.70 2.57 -5.41
CA VAL A 265 12.16 3.85 -4.90
C VAL A 265 13.07 5.03 -5.23
N LYS A 266 14.14 4.80 -6.01
CA LYS A 266 14.99 5.85 -6.55
C LYS A 266 14.38 6.33 -7.86
N LEU A 267 13.71 7.48 -7.81
CA LEU A 267 13.00 8.10 -8.92
C LEU A 267 13.17 9.62 -8.82
N ASP A 268 13.20 10.29 -9.97
CA ASP A 268 12.85 11.70 -9.99
C ASP A 268 11.36 11.79 -9.69
N SER A 269 11.08 12.12 -8.43
CA SER A 269 9.74 12.09 -7.86
C SER A 269 8.81 13.12 -8.50
N ARG A 270 9.34 14.26 -8.96
CA ARG A 270 8.56 15.32 -9.65
C ARG A 270 8.30 14.92 -11.10
N ALA A 271 9.34 14.53 -11.83
CA ALA A 271 9.18 14.13 -13.24
C ALA A 271 8.24 12.91 -13.39
N ASN A 272 8.18 12.04 -12.38
CA ASN A 272 7.28 10.88 -12.42
C ASN A 272 5.79 11.25 -12.43
N LEU A 273 5.40 12.40 -11.87
CA LEU A 273 4.00 12.81 -11.78
C LEU A 273 3.38 13.07 -13.15
N GLU A 274 4.16 13.58 -14.10
CA GLU A 274 3.66 13.97 -15.43
C GLU A 274 3.58 12.79 -16.43
N ASN A 275 4.12 11.63 -16.06
CA ASN A 275 4.23 10.49 -16.98
C ASN A 275 2.87 9.96 -17.47
N TRP A 276 1.80 10.12 -16.69
CA TRP A 276 0.49 9.62 -17.11
C TRP A 276 -0.11 10.42 -18.26
N LYS A 277 0.16 11.74 -18.31
CA LYS A 277 -0.30 12.63 -19.39
C LYS A 277 0.27 12.25 -20.76
N LYS A 278 1.47 11.67 -20.78
CA LYS A 278 2.13 11.20 -22.00
C LYS A 278 1.69 9.79 -22.42
N ARG A 279 1.12 9.01 -21.51
CA ARG A 279 0.80 7.58 -21.72
C ARG A 279 -0.68 7.32 -21.99
N LEU A 280 -1.54 8.07 -21.31
CA LEU A 280 -2.98 7.95 -21.47
C LEU A 280 -3.43 8.83 -22.63
N SER A 281 -4.32 8.30 -23.47
CA SER A 281 -4.99 9.12 -24.48
C SER A 281 -6.00 10.07 -23.81
N PRO A 282 -6.42 11.15 -24.49
CA PRO A 282 -7.47 12.02 -23.98
C PRO A 282 -8.76 11.26 -23.61
N ASP A 283 -9.17 10.28 -24.41
CA ASP A 283 -10.35 9.44 -24.13
C ASP A 283 -10.17 8.57 -22.89
N GLU A 284 -8.97 8.02 -22.67
CA GLU A 284 -8.66 7.27 -21.45
C GLU A 284 -8.69 8.17 -20.22
N ILE A 285 -8.14 9.38 -20.31
CA ILE A 285 -8.18 10.38 -19.23
C ILE A 285 -9.64 10.75 -18.92
N ALA A 286 -10.44 11.06 -19.94
CA ALA A 286 -11.85 11.39 -19.80
C ALA A 286 -12.64 10.23 -19.16
N ARG A 287 -12.35 8.99 -19.54
CA ARG A 287 -12.97 7.79 -18.95
C ARG A 287 -12.59 7.61 -17.48
N VAL A 288 -11.31 7.74 -17.14
CA VAL A 288 -10.86 7.65 -15.74
C VAL A 288 -11.55 8.74 -14.91
N ARG A 289 -11.60 9.97 -15.42
CA ARG A 289 -12.31 11.08 -14.79
C ARG A 289 -13.78 10.75 -14.53
N ALA A 290 -14.52 10.37 -15.58
CA ALA A 290 -15.95 10.07 -15.45
C ALA A 290 -16.25 8.99 -14.40
N LEU A 291 -15.33 8.04 -14.21
CA LEU A 291 -15.50 6.95 -13.24
C LEU A 291 -15.03 7.31 -11.82
N THR A 292 -14.21 8.33 -11.62
CA THR A 292 -13.51 8.55 -10.34
C THR A 292 -13.60 9.95 -9.77
N GLU A 293 -14.08 10.94 -10.53
CA GLU A 293 -14.13 12.35 -10.13
C GLU A 293 -14.93 12.57 -8.84
N ASP A 294 -16.03 11.82 -8.68
CA ASP A 294 -16.87 11.85 -7.49
C ASP A 294 -16.09 11.50 -6.21
N VAL A 295 -15.18 10.53 -6.28
CA VAL A 295 -14.34 10.12 -5.15
C VAL A 295 -13.05 10.95 -5.09
N ALA A 296 -12.48 11.36 -6.22
CA ALA A 296 -11.28 12.19 -6.26
C ALA A 296 -11.50 13.56 -5.61
N SER A 297 -12.67 14.17 -5.81
CA SER A 297 -13.01 15.44 -5.17
C SER A 297 -12.97 15.41 -3.63
N LEU A 298 -13.08 14.23 -3.02
CA LEU A 298 -12.99 14.05 -1.57
C LEU A 298 -11.56 14.21 -1.03
N PHE A 299 -10.54 14.05 -1.88
CA PHE A 299 -9.12 14.08 -1.49
C PHE A 299 -8.32 15.20 -2.17
N TYR A 300 -8.88 15.79 -3.21
CA TYR A 300 -8.24 16.83 -4.02
C TYR A 300 -9.23 17.98 -4.20
N ALA A 301 -8.90 19.15 -3.63
CA ALA A 301 -9.73 20.35 -3.75
C ALA A 301 -9.89 20.79 -5.23
N ASP A 302 -8.80 20.72 -5.99
CA ASP A 302 -8.77 20.99 -7.44
C ASP A 302 -8.12 19.80 -8.16
N VAL A 303 -8.91 18.81 -8.58
CA VAL A 303 -8.40 17.66 -9.34
C VAL A 303 -7.97 18.12 -10.73
N LYS A 304 -6.68 18.11 -11.02
CA LYS A 304 -6.13 18.45 -12.35
C LYS A 304 -6.10 17.23 -13.26
N TRP A 305 -6.75 17.35 -14.42
CA TRP A 305 -6.86 16.28 -15.43
C TRP A 305 -6.06 16.54 -16.70
N ASP A 306 -5.30 17.63 -16.70
CA ASP A 306 -4.50 18.21 -17.79
C ASP A 306 -3.04 18.42 -17.38
#